data_AF-A0AAU9XQ12-F1
#
_entry.id   AF-A0AAU9XQ12-F1
#
_cell.length_a   1.000
_cell.length_b   1.000
_cell.length_c   1.000
_cell.angle_alpha   90.00
_cell.angle_beta   90.00
_cell.angle_gamma   90.00
#
_symmetry.space_group_name_H-M   'P 1'
#
loop_
_entity.id
_entity.type
_entity.pdbx_description
1 polymer ?
#
loop_
_entity_poly.entity_id
_entity_poly.type
_entity_poly.pdbx_seq_one_letter_code
_entity_poly.pdbx_strand_id
1 'polypeptide(L)'
;MTLITRPFIAPTGPLSLTNIMEEKQSGLSSIFNIKYSFCSHVNEVKSSAEHRAGSHGPLVNDINTSAVLGSFHAGMENTHLNNLLSRMYQQRILTCLKEEKEKLEML
;
A
#
# COMPACT_ATOMS: atom_id res chain seq x y z
N MET A 1 -23.03 -2.70 45.07
CA MET A 1 -21.74 -3.10 44.48
C MET A 1 -21.72 -2.55 43.06
N THR A 2 -21.11 -1.39 42.85
CA THR A 2 -21.16 -0.66 41.57
C THR A 2 -19.98 -1.12 40.72
N LEU A 3 -20.25 -1.85 39.64
CA LEU A 3 -19.24 -2.27 38.68
C LEU A 3 -18.82 -1.04 37.86
N ILE A 4 -17.69 -0.45 38.20
CA ILE A 4 -17.02 0.55 37.37
C ILE A 4 -16.31 -0.23 36.25
N THR A 5 -17.00 -0.48 35.14
CA THR A 5 -16.33 -0.89 33.90
C THR A 5 -15.56 0.33 33.38
N ARG A 6 -14.29 0.45 33.78
CA ARG A 6 -13.37 1.33 33.08
C ARG A 6 -13.27 0.80 31.65
N PRO A 7 -13.64 1.56 30.60
CA PRO A 7 -13.38 1.12 29.24
C PRO A 7 -11.87 0.91 29.13
N PHE A 8 -11.47 -0.31 28.77
CA PHE A 8 -10.10 -0.57 28.35
C PHE A 8 -9.93 0.15 27.01
N ILE A 9 -9.57 1.44 27.08
CA ILE A 9 -9.06 2.16 25.93
C ILE A 9 -7.65 1.60 25.76
N ALA A 10 -7.51 0.58 24.90
CA ALA A 10 -6.21 0.23 24.39
C ALA A 10 -5.60 1.53 23.89
N PRO A 11 -4.43 1.98 24.39
CA PRO A 11 -3.82 3.20 23.90
C PRO A 11 -3.61 2.97 22.41
N THR A 12 -4.47 3.56 21.59
CA THR A 12 -4.29 3.58 20.13
C THR A 12 -2.88 4.09 19.96
N GLY A 13 -2.02 3.23 19.42
CA GLY A 13 -0.62 3.52 19.28
C GLY A 13 -0.40 4.84 18.56
N PRO A 14 0.83 5.36 18.56
CA PRO A 14 1.21 6.60 17.88
C PRO A 14 0.59 6.78 16.48
N LEU A 15 0.40 5.67 15.76
CA LEU A 15 -0.24 5.57 14.46
C LEU A 15 -1.53 4.75 14.58
N SER A 16 -2.65 5.32 14.15
CA SER A 16 -3.97 4.67 14.11
C SER A 16 -4.52 4.67 12.70
N LEU A 17 -5.17 3.56 12.29
CA LEU A 17 -5.86 3.46 11.00
C LEU A 17 -7.02 4.46 10.88
N THR A 18 -7.58 4.92 12.00
CA THR A 18 -8.62 5.97 12.02
C THR A 18 -8.11 7.34 11.59
N ASN A 19 -6.79 7.53 11.54
CA ASN A 19 -6.13 8.81 11.23
C ASN A 19 -5.43 8.78 9.86
N ILE A 20 -5.83 7.86 8.98
CA ILE A 20 -5.39 7.85 7.59
C ILE A 20 -5.93 9.11 6.90
N MET A 21 -5.02 9.92 6.38
CA MET A 21 -5.34 11.11 5.60
C MET A 21 -5.46 10.78 4.12
N GLU A 22 -4.61 9.88 3.64
CA GLU A 22 -4.54 9.48 2.23
C GLU A 22 -4.03 8.04 2.15
N GLU A 23 -4.50 7.32 1.14
CA GLU A 23 -3.94 6.05 0.69
C GLU A 23 -3.51 6.17 -0.77
N LYS A 24 -2.26 5.81 -1.06
CA LYS A 24 -1.75 5.64 -2.41
C LYS A 24 -1.55 4.15 -2.69
N GLN A 25 -2.31 3.61 -3.62
CA GLN A 25 -2.17 2.21 -4.05
C GLN A 25 -1.30 2.07 -5.29
N SER A 26 -0.50 1.01 -5.32
CA SER A 26 0.32 0.55 -6.45
C SER A 26 0.27 -0.98 -6.55
N GLY A 27 -0.68 -1.46 -7.35
CA GLY A 27 -1.07 -2.86 -7.41
C GLY A 27 -1.84 -3.26 -6.15
N LEU A 28 -1.35 -4.29 -5.44
CA LEU A 28 -1.87 -4.71 -4.13
C LEU A 28 -1.14 -4.05 -2.96
N SER A 29 -0.12 -3.23 -3.23
CA SER A 29 0.58 -2.49 -2.18
C SER A 29 -0.08 -1.13 -1.95
N SER A 30 -0.15 -0.74 -0.69
CA SER A 30 -0.68 0.53 -0.23
C SER A 30 0.39 1.30 0.55
N ILE A 31 0.41 2.61 0.34
CA ILE A 31 1.17 3.56 1.14
C ILE A 31 0.15 4.45 1.84
N PHE A 32 0.15 4.43 3.17
CA PHE A 32 -0.76 5.20 4.02
C PHE A 32 -0.06 6.41 4.59
N ASN A 33 -0.62 7.59 4.34
CA ASN A 33 -0.23 8.81 5.03
C ASN A 33 -1.08 8.95 6.29
N ILE A 34 -0.49 8.66 7.44
CA ILE A 34 -1.17 8.63 8.73
C ILE A 34 -0.75 9.85 9.54
N LYS A 35 -1.73 10.67 9.93
CA LYS A 35 -1.47 11.79 10.84
C LYS A 35 -1.30 11.25 12.26
N TYR A 36 -0.22 11.68 12.91
CA TYR A 36 0.05 11.34 14.30
C TYR A 36 -1.01 11.95 15.21
N SER A 37 -1.48 11.19 16.22
CA SER A 37 -2.58 11.66 17.08
C SER A 37 -2.22 12.86 17.96
N PHE A 38 -0.93 13.03 18.29
CA PHE A 38 -0.47 14.03 19.27
C PHE A 38 0.31 15.20 18.65
N CYS A 39 0.55 15.19 17.33
CA CYS A 39 1.23 16.28 16.63
C CYS A 39 0.82 16.31 15.16
N SER A 40 1.06 17.42 14.46
CA SER A 40 0.71 17.56 13.04
C SER A 40 1.62 16.78 12.09
N HIS A 41 2.47 15.89 12.60
CA HIS A 41 3.38 15.10 11.78
C HIS A 41 2.60 14.03 10.99
N VAL A 42 2.94 13.88 9.71
CA VAL A 42 2.38 12.86 8.82
C VAL A 42 3.44 11.81 8.59
N ASN A 43 3.08 10.55 8.86
CA ASN A 43 3.96 9.42 8.66
C ASN A 43 3.54 8.64 7.43
N GLU A 44 4.50 8.25 6.62
CA GLU A 44 4.28 7.35 5.50
C GLU A 44 4.51 5.90 5.97
N VAL A 45 3.48 5.06 5.86
CA VAL A 45 3.53 3.65 6.24
C VAL A 45 3.21 2.78 5.03
N LYS A 46 4.15 1.92 4.63
CA LYS A 46 3.99 1.00 3.50
C LYS A 46 3.44 -0.34 3.95
N SER A 47 2.50 -0.90 3.19
CA SER A 47 1.92 -2.23 3.46
C SER A 47 2.85 -3.39 3.11
N SER A 48 3.88 -3.15 2.30
CA SER A 48 4.91 -4.14 1.98
C SER A 48 6.26 -3.50 1.77
N ALA A 49 7.32 -4.31 1.85
CA ALA A 49 8.64 -3.93 1.37
C ALA A 49 8.67 -3.80 -0.15
N GLU A 50 9.70 -3.09 -0.62
CA GLU A 50 10.00 -2.86 -2.03
C GLU A 50 11.44 -3.31 -2.31
N HIS A 51 11.68 -3.90 -3.49
CA HIS A 51 13.02 -4.17 -4.00
C HIS A 51 13.14 -3.71 -5.46
N ARG A 52 14.36 -3.53 -5.96
CA ARG A 52 14.58 -3.25 -7.38
C ARG A 52 14.62 -4.55 -8.18
N ALA A 53 13.91 -4.59 -9.31
CA ALA A 53 13.99 -5.71 -10.26
C ALA A 53 15.33 -5.70 -11.04
N GLY A 54 16.42 -6.04 -10.36
CA GLY A 54 17.80 -5.95 -10.86
C GLY A 54 18.49 -4.64 -10.48
N SER A 55 19.78 -4.50 -10.84
CA SER A 55 20.62 -3.36 -10.43
C SER A 55 20.09 -2.00 -10.87
N HIS A 56 19.44 -1.93 -12.05
CA HIS A 56 18.87 -0.71 -12.62
C HIS A 56 17.35 -0.80 -12.88
N GLY A 57 16.70 -1.85 -12.41
CA GLY A 57 15.27 -2.05 -12.66
C GLY A 57 14.35 -1.15 -11.84
N PRO A 58 13.06 -1.10 -12.21
CA PRO A 58 12.05 -0.41 -11.43
C PRO A 58 11.88 -1.03 -10.03
N LEU A 59 11.41 -0.23 -9.08
CA LEU A 59 10.99 -0.73 -7.76
C LEU A 59 9.79 -1.67 -7.92
N VAL A 60 9.73 -2.77 -7.17
CA VAL A 60 8.65 -3.76 -7.20
C VAL A 60 8.26 -4.07 -5.76
N ASN A 61 6.96 -4.17 -5.52
CA ASN A 61 6.40 -4.48 -4.20
C ASN A 61 6.36 -6.00 -3.97
N ASP A 62 6.86 -6.44 -2.82
CA ASP A 62 6.95 -7.87 -2.48
C ASP A 62 5.58 -8.54 -2.36
N ILE A 63 4.55 -7.79 -1.95
CA ILE A 63 3.17 -8.29 -1.86
C ILE A 63 2.62 -8.65 -3.24
N ASN A 64 3.04 -7.93 -4.29
CA ASN A 64 2.61 -8.24 -5.64
C ASN A 64 3.20 -9.58 -6.10
N THR A 65 4.49 -9.77 -5.88
CA THR A 65 5.17 -11.03 -6.18
C THR A 65 4.56 -12.18 -5.39
N SER A 66 4.28 -11.97 -4.10
CA SER A 66 3.66 -12.97 -3.22
C SER A 66 2.27 -13.38 -3.70
N ALA A 67 1.44 -12.42 -4.13
CA ALA A 67 0.11 -12.71 -4.66
C ALA A 67 0.15 -13.51 -5.97
N VAL A 68 1.08 -13.18 -6.88
CA VAL A 68 1.29 -13.91 -8.13
C VAL A 68 1.76 -15.35 -7.86
N LEU A 69 2.72 -15.52 -6.94
CA LEU A 69 3.20 -16.84 -6.53
C LEU A 69 2.10 -17.68 -5.88
N GLY A 70 1.30 -17.09 -4.99
CA GLY A 70 0.16 -17.76 -4.36
C GLY A 70 -0.91 -18.18 -5.37
N SER A 71 -1.18 -17.33 -6.36
CA SER A 71 -2.12 -17.61 -7.45
C SER A 71 -1.66 -18.75 -8.33
N PHE A 72 -0.37 -18.78 -8.66
CA PHE A 72 0.25 -19.90 -9.37
C PHE A 72 0.17 -21.20 -8.56
N HIS A 73 0.48 -21.14 -7.27
CA HIS A 73 0.37 -22.30 -6.37
C HIS A 73 -1.08 -22.82 -6.26
N ALA A 74 -2.07 -21.94 -6.31
CA ALA A 74 -3.48 -22.29 -6.29
C ALA A 74 -3.99 -22.90 -7.61
N GLY A 75 -3.14 -23.08 -8.62
CA GLY A 75 -3.51 -23.65 -9.91
C GLY A 75 -4.29 -22.68 -10.80
N MET A 76 -4.14 -21.37 -10.63
CA MET A 76 -4.76 -20.40 -11.54
C MET A 76 -4.17 -20.53 -12.93
N GLU A 77 -5.04 -20.79 -13.90
CA GLU A 77 -4.68 -20.85 -15.31
C GLU A 77 -4.21 -19.49 -15.86
N ASN A 78 -3.49 -19.51 -16.98
CA ASN A 78 -2.84 -18.34 -17.58
C ASN A 78 -3.78 -17.15 -17.79
N THR A 79 -5.03 -17.36 -18.20
CA THR A 79 -6.01 -16.29 -18.40
C THR A 79 -6.34 -15.57 -17.09
N HIS A 80 -6.53 -16.32 -16.00
CA HIS A 80 -6.81 -15.74 -14.70
C HIS A 80 -5.58 -15.05 -14.11
N LEU A 81 -4.39 -15.62 -14.32
CA LEU A 81 -3.13 -14.99 -13.91
C LEU A 81 -2.89 -13.68 -14.67
N ASN A 82 -3.18 -13.64 -15.97
CA ASN A 82 -3.05 -12.43 -16.78
C ASN A 82 -4.03 -11.34 -16.32
N ASN A 83 -5.26 -11.70 -15.98
CA ASN A 83 -6.23 -10.75 -15.43
C ASN A 83 -5.77 -10.20 -14.07
N LEU A 84 -5.24 -11.06 -13.20
CA LEU A 84 -4.66 -10.66 -11.91
C LEU A 84 -3.50 -9.68 -12.12
N LEU A 85 -2.52 -10.05 -12.95
CA LEU A 85 -1.36 -9.22 -13.27
C LEU A 85 -1.79 -7.88 -13.85
N SER A 86 -2.76 -7.86 -14.77
CA SER A 86 -3.31 -6.63 -15.35
C SER A 86 -3.88 -5.69 -14.28
N ARG A 87 -4.62 -6.22 -13.30
CA ARG A 87 -5.18 -5.41 -12.21
C ARG A 87 -4.09 -4.82 -11.32
N MET A 88 -3.05 -5.60 -11.04
CA MET A 88 -1.91 -5.18 -10.23
C MET A 88 -1.05 -4.14 -10.97
N TYR A 89 -0.99 -4.20 -12.30
CA TYR A 89 -0.22 -3.29 -13.14
C TYR A 89 -0.98 -2.01 -13.52
N GLN A 90 -2.31 -2.04 -13.71
CA GLN A 90 -3.11 -0.85 -14.03
C GLN A 90 -2.93 0.27 -13.00
N GLN A 91 -2.90 -0.11 -11.72
CA GLN A 91 -2.72 0.83 -10.63
C GLN A 91 -1.34 1.49 -10.67
N ARG A 92 -0.29 0.76 -11.08
CA ARG A 92 1.09 1.24 -11.26
C ARG A 92 1.23 2.23 -12.43
N ILE A 93 0.59 1.94 -13.56
CA ILE A 93 0.62 2.81 -14.75
C ILE A 93 -0.01 4.17 -14.43
N LEU A 94 -1.13 4.19 -13.71
CA LEU A 94 -1.78 5.43 -13.27
C LEU A 94 -0.87 6.29 -12.39
N THR A 95 -0.07 5.69 -11.50
CA THR A 95 0.90 6.43 -10.69
C THR A 95 2.01 7.02 -11.55
N CYS A 96 2.60 6.23 -12.45
CA CYS A 96 3.66 6.72 -13.35
C CYS A 96 3.18 7.85 -14.27
N LEU A 97 1.96 7.76 -14.80
CA LEU A 97 1.38 8.82 -15.62
C LEU A 97 1.10 10.10 -14.82
N LYS A 98 0.73 9.99 -13.54
CA LYS A 98 0.59 11.16 -12.64
C LYS A 98 1.95 11.80 -12.39
N GLU A 99 2.97 11.01 -12.08
CA GLU A 99 4.34 11.51 -11.86
C GLU A 99 4.92 12.18 -13.12
N GLU A 100 4.64 11.63 -14.31
CA GLU A 100 5.06 12.23 -15.59
C GLU A 100 4.32 13.53 -15.89
N LYS A 101 3.00 13.56 -15.61
CA LYS A 101 2.19 14.77 -15.74
C LYS A 101 2.67 15.87 -14.78
N GLU A 102 2.93 15.55 -13.51
CA GLU A 102 3.46 16.51 -12.53
C GLU A 102 4.83 17.06 -12.94
N LYS A 103 5.70 16.22 -13.53
CA LYS A 103 6.99 16.68 -14.08
C LYS A 103 6.82 17.63 -15.26
N LEU A 104 5.83 17.41 -16.11
CA LEU A 104 5.54 18.27 -17.26
C LEU A 104 4.87 19.59 -16.84
N GLU A 105 4.08 19.59 -15.76
CA GLU A 105 3.43 20.80 -15.23
C GLU A 105 4.36 21.69 -14.38
N MET A 106 5.55 21.19 -14.01
CA MET A 106 6.60 21.98 -13.35
C MET A 106 7.66 22.57 -14.32
N LEU A 107 7.46 22.43 -15.63
CA LEU A 107 8.22 23.06 -16.72
C LEU A 107 7.45 24.23 -17.31
#